data_AF-A0A6A4QQY3-F1
#
_entry.id   AF-A0A6A4QQY3-F1
#
_cell.length_a   1.000
_cell.length_b   1.000
_cell.length_c   1.000
_cell.angle_alpha   90.00
_cell.angle_beta   90.00
_cell.angle_gamma   90.00
#
_symmetry.space_group_name_H-M   'P 1'
#
loop_
_entity.id
_entity.type
_entity.pdbx_description
1 polymer ?
#
loop_
_entity_poly.entity_id
_entity_poly.type
_entity_poly.pdbx_seq_one_letter_code
_entity_poly.pdbx_strand_id
1 'polypeptide(L)'
;MAHVSPPCKPRFSSNQKLFLIFILIVSNLILFIVLSRKYERSYPFENPIVHVEMTKPTWIVAITKGITNTNDIMVGLVNIDARVDSKIYQQLHALEPKLDFVSIPFDHVNKSLKWDDFFPKWIDEEGDQPKYLEMPMPRLKDYEDVNVIVAKVPCVEEGIRDVFRLQVNLVVANLAVESGWVTTLERDTRKVYVVFVGSCGPMVEIFRCDDLLIQEGEYWVYQPDLNSLKHQMVMPGYAKAGTHFS
;
A
#
# COMPACT_ATOMS: atom_id res chain seq x y z
N MET A 1 -89.87 15.64 14.31
CA MET A 1 -88.43 15.73 13.98
C MET A 1 -87.85 14.33 14.05
N ALA A 2 -87.33 13.84 12.93
CA ALA A 2 -86.82 12.48 12.77
C ALA A 2 -85.50 12.29 13.51
N HIS A 3 -85.38 11.21 14.28
CA HIS A 3 -84.09 10.67 14.69
C HIS A 3 -84.16 9.15 14.55
N VAL A 4 -83.75 8.65 13.39
CA VAL A 4 -83.53 7.23 13.15
C VAL A 4 -82.02 7.01 12.99
N SER A 5 -81.48 6.41 14.05
CA SER A 5 -80.43 5.39 14.15
C SER A 5 -79.06 5.61 13.45
N PRO A 6 -77.95 5.67 14.23
CA PRO A 6 -76.59 5.57 13.68
C PRO A 6 -76.26 4.14 13.20
N PRO A 7 -75.31 3.97 12.26
CA PRO A 7 -75.02 2.68 11.65
C PRO A 7 -74.35 1.71 12.63
N CYS A 8 -74.73 0.44 12.51
CA CYS A 8 -74.24 -0.68 13.30
C CYS A 8 -72.71 -0.77 13.20
N LYS A 9 -71.99 -0.53 14.32
CA LYS A 9 -70.55 -0.83 14.40
C LYS A 9 -70.38 -2.34 14.60
N PRO A 10 -69.56 -3.03 13.78
CA PRO A 10 -69.29 -4.44 14.00
C PRO A 10 -68.61 -4.60 15.36
N ARG A 11 -69.29 -5.28 16.28
CA ARG A 11 -68.80 -5.59 17.63
C ARG A 11 -67.85 -6.78 17.50
N PHE A 12 -66.61 -6.50 17.12
CA PHE A 12 -65.55 -7.51 17.16
C PHE A 12 -65.39 -7.97 18.60
N SER A 13 -65.73 -9.24 18.87
CA SER A 13 -65.62 -9.81 20.21
C SER A 13 -64.14 -9.78 20.63
N SER A 14 -63.88 -9.65 21.93
CA SER A 14 -62.52 -9.59 22.50
C SER A 14 -61.61 -10.70 21.94
N ASN A 15 -62.21 -11.87 21.71
CA ASN A 15 -61.55 -13.06 21.17
C ASN A 15 -61.04 -12.87 19.72
N GLN A 16 -61.74 -12.11 18.88
CA GLN A 16 -61.29 -11.80 17.51
C GLN A 16 -60.11 -10.82 17.49
N LYS A 17 -60.06 -9.86 18.43
CA LYS A 17 -58.90 -8.95 18.56
C LYS A 17 -57.67 -9.69 19.05
N LEU A 18 -57.82 -10.57 20.04
CA LEU A 18 -56.75 -11.45 20.51
C LEU A 18 -56.23 -12.36 19.40
N PHE A 19 -57.12 -12.90 18.57
CA PHE A 19 -56.75 -13.74 17.44
C PHE A 19 -55.92 -13.00 16.39
N LEU A 20 -56.29 -11.75 16.05
CA LEU A 20 -55.52 -10.92 15.12
C LEU A 20 -54.15 -10.53 15.69
N ILE A 21 -54.07 -10.22 16.99
CA ILE A 21 -52.80 -9.95 17.68
C ILE A 21 -51.89 -11.19 17.65
N PHE A 22 -52.46 -12.37 17.91
CA PHE A 22 -51.72 -13.63 17.87
C PHE A 22 -51.16 -13.91 16.46
N ILE A 23 -51.94 -13.69 15.40
CA ILE A 23 -51.46 -13.84 14.01
C ILE A 23 -50.29 -12.89 13.71
N LEU A 24 -50.36 -11.64 14.15
CA LEU A 24 -49.28 -10.67 13.95
C LEU A 24 -48.00 -11.08 14.67
N ILE A 25 -48.10 -11.60 15.90
CA ILE A 25 -46.94 -12.09 16.67
C ILE A 25 -46.30 -13.29 15.97
N VAL A 26 -47.10 -14.27 15.55
CA VAL A 26 -46.59 -15.47 14.87
C VAL A 26 -45.95 -15.11 13.52
N SER A 27 -46.55 -14.19 12.76
CA SER A 27 -45.99 -13.73 11.48
C SER A 27 -44.63 -13.06 11.66
N ASN A 28 -44.47 -12.19 12.67
CA ASN A 28 -43.19 -11.56 12.98
C ASN A 28 -42.16 -12.58 13.49
N LEU A 29 -42.57 -13.59 14.27
CA LEU A 29 -41.69 -14.64 14.74
C LEU A 29 -41.16 -15.49 13.58
N ILE A 30 -42.02 -15.85 12.63
CA ILE A 30 -41.64 -16.58 11.42
C ILE A 30 -40.71 -15.74 10.55
N LEU A 31 -41.00 -14.45 10.37
CA LEU A 31 -40.12 -13.54 9.62
C LEU A 31 -38.74 -13.44 10.28
N PHE A 32 -38.68 -13.35 11.61
CA PHE A 32 -37.42 -13.32 12.36
C PHE A 32 -36.64 -14.62 12.15
N ILE A 33 -37.28 -15.79 12.22
CA ILE A 33 -36.64 -17.08 11.96
C ILE A 33 -36.12 -17.19 10.52
N VAL A 34 -36.87 -16.69 9.53
CA VAL A 34 -36.44 -16.68 8.12
C VAL A 34 -35.26 -15.73 7.90
N LEU A 35 -35.28 -14.54 8.52
CA LEU A 35 -34.17 -13.60 8.49
C LEU A 35 -32.93 -14.17 9.19
N SER A 36 -33.09 -14.80 10.35
CA SER A 36 -32.01 -15.48 11.07
C SER A 36 -31.42 -16.64 10.26
N ARG A 37 -32.24 -17.46 9.58
CA ARG A 37 -31.73 -18.51 8.69
C ARG A 37 -31.04 -17.96 7.44
N LYS A 38 -31.54 -16.85 6.87
CA LYS A 38 -30.89 -16.19 5.72
C LYS A 38 -29.55 -15.57 6.15
N TYR A 39 -29.49 -15.06 7.38
CA TYR A 39 -28.27 -14.55 8.00
C TYR A 39 -27.26 -15.67 8.29
N GLU A 40 -27.69 -16.81 8.84
CA GLU A 40 -26.83 -18.00 9.02
C GLU A 40 -26.27 -18.54 7.70
N ARG A 41 -27.04 -18.48 6.61
CA ARG A 41 -26.57 -18.93 5.28
C ARG A 41 -25.51 -18.03 4.65
N SER A 42 -25.23 -16.85 5.22
CA SER A 42 -24.29 -15.87 4.69
C SER A 42 -22.99 -15.75 5.50
N TYR A 43 -22.80 -16.57 6.55
CA TYR A 43 -21.51 -16.70 7.23
C TYR A 43 -20.71 -17.86 6.63
N PRO A 44 -19.47 -17.64 6.16
CA PRO A 44 -18.55 -18.74 5.92
C PRO A 44 -18.19 -19.38 7.27
N PHE A 45 -18.31 -20.71 7.29
CA PHE A 45 -17.79 -21.67 8.26
C PHE A 45 -16.62 -21.12 9.11
N GLU A 46 -16.86 -20.89 10.41
CA GLU A 46 -15.79 -20.68 11.40
C GLU A 46 -14.93 -21.95 11.46
N ASN A 47 -13.74 -21.90 10.87
CA ASN A 47 -12.69 -22.85 11.22
C ASN A 47 -12.31 -22.62 12.70
N PRO A 48 -11.98 -23.68 13.46
CA PRO A 48 -11.53 -23.52 14.83
C PRO A 48 -10.32 -22.58 14.83
N ILE A 49 -10.40 -21.55 15.68
CA ILE A 49 -9.32 -20.58 15.90
C ILE A 49 -8.13 -21.36 16.45
N VAL A 50 -7.27 -21.83 15.56
CA VAL A 50 -5.87 -21.98 15.87
C VAL A 50 -5.41 -20.54 16.05
N HIS A 51 -5.17 -20.14 17.31
CA HIS A 51 -4.35 -18.98 17.58
C HIS A 51 -2.95 -19.30 17.03
N VAL A 52 -2.76 -19.10 15.73
CA VAL A 52 -1.44 -18.93 15.16
C VAL A 52 -1.00 -17.60 15.75
N GLU A 53 -0.20 -17.69 16.81
CA GLU A 53 0.63 -16.58 17.23
C GLU A 53 1.46 -16.21 15.98
N MET A 54 1.00 -15.22 15.22
CA MET A 54 1.73 -14.70 14.07
C MET A 54 2.96 -14.03 14.65
N THR A 55 4.03 -14.80 14.81
CA THR A 55 5.35 -14.27 15.11
C THR A 55 5.63 -13.17 14.10
N LYS A 56 5.86 -11.96 14.60
CA LYS A 56 6.08 -10.76 13.79
C LYS A 56 7.20 -11.06 12.76
N PRO A 57 6.99 -10.85 11.45
CA PRO A 57 8.02 -11.16 10.45
C PRO A 57 9.38 -10.50 10.75
N THR A 58 10.49 -11.15 10.42
CA THR A 58 11.82 -10.66 10.83
C THR A 58 12.15 -9.32 10.18
N TRP A 59 11.74 -9.11 8.93
CA TRP A 59 11.90 -7.83 8.21
C TRP A 59 11.21 -6.66 8.93
N ILE A 60 10.07 -6.94 9.57
CA ILE A 60 9.32 -5.98 10.38
C ILE A 60 10.07 -5.67 11.68
N VAL A 61 10.61 -6.71 12.34
CA VAL A 61 11.39 -6.56 13.56
C VAL A 61 12.62 -5.67 13.30
N ALA A 62 13.30 -5.87 12.16
CA ALA A 62 14.46 -5.09 11.76
C ALA A 62 14.15 -3.58 11.68
N ILE A 63 13.01 -3.20 11.12
CA ILE A 63 12.56 -1.80 11.02
C ILE A 63 12.24 -1.25 12.42
N THR A 64 11.41 -1.96 13.18
CA THR A 64 10.93 -1.46 14.49
C THR A 64 12.03 -1.32 15.54
N LYS A 65 13.14 -2.06 15.43
CA LYS A 65 14.29 -1.91 16.33
C LYS A 65 14.93 -0.52 16.27
N GLY A 66 14.86 0.14 15.11
CA GLY A 66 15.47 1.44 14.89
C GLY A 66 14.51 2.63 14.97
N ILE A 67 13.26 2.41 15.38
CA ILE A 67 12.20 3.41 15.49
C ILE A 67 11.78 3.53 16.96
N THR A 68 11.80 4.74 17.52
CA THR A 68 11.54 4.99 18.94
C THR A 68 10.05 5.08 19.28
N ASN A 69 9.22 5.53 18.36
CA ASN A 69 7.77 5.64 18.51
C ASN A 69 7.10 5.13 17.23
N THR A 70 6.25 4.11 17.35
CA THR A 70 5.62 3.47 16.20
C THR A 70 4.51 4.32 15.57
N ASN A 71 3.96 5.29 16.31
CA ASN A 71 3.04 6.28 15.75
C ASN A 71 3.72 7.24 14.75
N ASP A 72 5.06 7.24 14.70
CA ASP A 72 5.82 8.05 13.74
C ASP A 72 6.05 7.26 12.44
N ILE A 73 5.54 6.04 12.31
CA ILE A 73 5.72 5.21 11.11
C ILE A 73 4.62 5.54 10.10
N MET A 74 5.03 6.06 8.95
CA MET A 74 4.18 6.22 7.77
C MET A 74 4.75 5.34 6.66
N VAL A 75 3.96 4.37 6.20
CA VAL A 75 4.40 3.40 5.19
C VAL A 75 3.94 3.82 3.79
N GLY A 76 4.89 4.04 2.89
CA GLY A 76 4.63 4.25 1.46
C GLY A 76 4.67 2.94 0.69
N LEU A 77 3.63 2.62 -0.07
CA LEU A 77 3.54 1.42 -0.90
C LEU A 77 3.78 1.76 -2.36
N VAL A 78 4.84 1.19 -2.95
CA VAL A 78 5.25 1.44 -4.34
C VAL A 78 5.09 0.16 -5.16
N ASN A 79 4.34 0.24 -6.27
CA ASN A 79 4.11 -0.90 -7.18
C ASN A 79 3.45 -2.13 -6.50
N ILE A 80 2.59 -1.91 -5.50
CA ILE A 80 1.88 -2.97 -4.76
C ILE A 80 0.39 -2.87 -5.06
N ASP A 81 -0.23 -3.98 -5.47
CA ASP A 81 -1.66 -4.04 -5.79
C ASP A 81 -2.44 -4.70 -4.65
N ALA A 82 -3.41 -3.99 -4.06
CA ALA A 82 -4.22 -4.50 -2.94
C ALA A 82 -4.99 -5.80 -3.23
N ARG A 83 -5.33 -6.07 -4.50
CA ARG A 83 -6.07 -7.27 -4.90
C ARG A 83 -5.13 -8.47 -5.12
N VAL A 84 -3.92 -8.21 -5.59
CA VAL A 84 -2.95 -9.27 -5.94
C VAL A 84 -2.00 -9.56 -4.78
N ASP A 85 -1.59 -8.53 -4.04
CA ASP A 85 -0.54 -8.57 -3.03
C ASP A 85 -1.09 -8.56 -1.60
N SER A 86 -2.28 -9.15 -1.40
CA SER A 86 -2.99 -9.17 -0.11
C SER A 86 -2.15 -9.68 1.07
N LYS A 87 -1.18 -10.56 0.82
CA LYS A 87 -0.23 -11.04 1.84
C LYS A 87 0.65 -9.92 2.41
N ILE A 88 1.09 -8.96 1.58
CA ILE A 88 1.89 -7.82 2.05
C ILE A 88 1.04 -6.96 3.00
N TYR A 89 -0.21 -6.66 2.62
CA TYR A 89 -1.15 -5.92 3.48
C TYR A 89 -1.43 -6.65 4.79
N GLN A 90 -1.64 -7.97 4.76
CA GLN A 90 -1.82 -8.77 5.98
C GLN A 90 -0.62 -8.68 6.92
N GLN A 91 0.61 -8.73 6.40
CA GLN A 91 1.82 -8.56 7.20
C GLN A 91 1.98 -7.14 7.75
N LEU A 92 1.63 -6.13 6.96
CA LEU A 92 1.62 -4.72 7.41
C LEU A 92 0.60 -4.49 8.53
N HIS A 93 -0.58 -5.10 8.46
CA HIS A 93 -1.54 -5.03 9.57
C HIS A 93 -1.04 -5.76 10.84
N ALA A 94 -0.17 -6.76 10.68
CA ALA A 94 0.47 -7.45 11.80
C ALA A 94 1.62 -6.64 12.45
N LEU A 95 2.14 -5.60 11.78
CA LEU A 95 3.13 -4.69 12.39
C LEU A 95 2.54 -3.93 13.57
N GLU A 96 1.39 -3.29 13.33
CA GLU A 96 0.61 -2.53 14.30
C GLU A 96 -0.81 -2.30 13.75
N PRO A 97 -1.88 -2.53 14.54
CA PRO A 97 -3.26 -2.33 14.10
C PRO A 97 -3.61 -0.88 13.69
N LYS A 98 -2.76 0.09 14.05
CA LYS A 98 -2.92 1.52 13.79
C LYS A 98 -1.93 2.08 12.77
N LEU A 99 -1.17 1.21 12.09
CA LEU A 99 -0.19 1.65 11.13
C LEU A 99 -0.87 2.30 9.92
N ASP A 100 -0.54 3.56 9.66
CA ASP A 100 -0.99 4.25 8.46
C ASP A 100 -0.08 3.89 7.27
N PHE A 101 -0.72 3.57 6.14
CA PHE A 101 -0.01 3.34 4.89
C PHE A 101 -0.71 4.03 3.73
N VAL A 102 0.09 4.55 2.81
CA VAL A 102 -0.35 5.28 1.63
C VAL A 102 0.15 4.57 0.37
N SER A 103 -0.74 4.37 -0.60
CA SER A 103 -0.34 3.92 -1.93
C SER A 103 0.28 5.07 -2.70
N ILE A 104 1.45 4.86 -3.29
CA ILE A 104 2.19 5.88 -4.05
C ILE A 104 2.07 5.54 -5.54
N PRO A 105 1.08 6.10 -6.25
CA PRO A 105 0.93 5.89 -7.67
C PRO A 105 1.99 6.67 -8.46
N PHE A 106 2.45 6.07 -9.55
CA PHE A 106 3.28 6.71 -10.55
C PHE A 106 2.97 6.10 -11.92
N ASP A 107 3.13 6.89 -12.98
CA ASP A 107 2.92 6.40 -14.34
C ASP A 107 4.05 5.46 -14.74
N HIS A 108 3.76 4.42 -15.52
CA HIS A 108 4.81 3.53 -15.99
C HIS A 108 5.58 4.16 -17.14
N VAL A 109 6.88 3.92 -17.18
CA VAL A 109 7.75 4.26 -18.32
C VAL A 109 7.16 3.67 -19.60
N ASN A 110 7.25 4.43 -20.69
CA ASN A 110 6.73 3.98 -21.97
C ASN A 110 7.40 2.66 -22.37
N LYS A 111 6.59 1.62 -22.62
CA LYS A 111 7.04 0.28 -23.01
C LYS A 111 7.86 0.25 -24.30
N SER A 112 7.81 1.30 -25.12
CA SER A 112 8.65 1.42 -26.32
C SER A 112 10.11 1.75 -26.02
N LEU A 113 10.39 2.31 -24.83
CA LEU A 113 11.74 2.66 -24.41
C LEU A 113 12.48 1.40 -23.93
N LYS A 114 13.75 1.29 -24.30
CA LYS A 114 14.63 0.17 -24.00
C LYS A 114 15.78 0.64 -23.13
N TRP A 115 16.47 -0.32 -22.52
CA TRP A 115 17.66 -0.06 -21.72
C TRP A 115 18.70 0.81 -22.45
N ASP A 116 18.98 0.49 -23.72
CA ASP A 116 19.97 1.19 -24.53
C ASP A 116 19.56 2.65 -24.85
N ASP A 117 18.28 3.03 -24.67
CA ASP A 117 17.83 4.41 -24.80
C ASP A 117 18.24 5.26 -23.58
N PHE A 118 18.32 4.65 -22.39
CA PHE A 118 18.79 5.31 -21.16
C PHE A 118 20.30 5.20 -20.97
N PHE A 119 20.88 4.08 -21.41
CA PHE A 119 22.31 3.76 -21.26
C PHE A 119 22.92 3.31 -22.60
N PRO A 120 23.14 4.26 -23.53
CA PRO A 120 23.71 3.94 -24.83
C PRO A 120 25.16 3.44 -24.71
N LYS A 121 25.54 2.49 -25.58
CA LYS A 121 26.88 1.86 -25.56
C LYS A 121 28.02 2.81 -25.97
N TRP A 122 27.70 3.88 -26.69
CA TRP A 122 28.63 4.91 -27.10
C TRP A 122 27.95 6.26 -26.91
N ILE A 123 28.57 7.13 -26.13
CA ILE A 123 28.24 8.55 -26.10
C ILE A 123 29.17 9.14 -27.15
N ASP A 124 28.63 9.57 -28.29
CA ASP A 124 29.43 10.26 -29.30
C ASP A 124 29.93 11.57 -28.68
N GLU A 125 31.23 11.68 -28.44
CA GLU A 125 31.85 12.88 -27.88
C GLU A 125 31.76 14.07 -28.86
N GLU A 126 31.46 13.80 -30.14
CA GLU A 126 31.34 14.78 -31.23
C GLU A 126 29.88 15.00 -31.69
N GLY A 127 28.90 14.29 -31.10
CA GLY A 127 27.50 14.26 -31.52
C GLY A 127 26.53 15.17 -30.72
N ASP A 128 25.27 15.21 -31.20
CA ASP A 128 24.15 15.92 -30.56
C ASP A 128 24.02 15.58 -29.07
N GLN A 129 23.63 16.57 -28.25
CA GLN A 129 23.44 16.41 -26.81
C GLN A 129 22.64 15.13 -26.48
N PRO A 130 23.05 14.35 -25.46
CA PRO A 130 22.36 13.13 -25.11
C PRO A 130 20.89 13.43 -24.87
N LYS A 131 20.02 12.70 -25.57
CA LYS A 131 18.57 12.86 -25.44
C LYS A 131 18.17 12.58 -23.99
N TYR A 132 17.78 13.62 -23.28
CA TYR A 132 17.33 13.48 -21.90
C TYR A 132 15.97 12.78 -21.90
N LEU A 133 15.94 11.55 -21.39
CA LEU A 133 14.71 10.79 -21.19
C LEU A 133 14.27 10.94 -19.74
N GLU A 134 13.07 11.46 -19.56
CA GLU A 134 12.46 11.56 -18.23
C GLU A 134 11.77 10.25 -17.87
N MET A 135 12.09 9.72 -16.69
CA MET A 135 11.32 8.65 -16.08
C MET A 135 10.13 9.26 -15.35
N PRO A 136 8.90 8.77 -15.58
CA PRO A 136 7.77 9.23 -14.81
C PRO A 136 8.00 8.95 -13.32
N MET A 137 7.76 9.96 -12.50
CA MET A 137 7.96 9.95 -11.05
C MET A 137 6.66 10.34 -10.35
N PRO A 138 6.40 9.83 -9.14
CA PRO A 138 5.32 10.36 -8.31
C PRO A 138 5.63 11.79 -7.88
N ARG A 139 4.61 12.49 -7.37
CA ARG A 139 4.77 13.81 -6.74
C ARG A 139 5.44 13.64 -5.38
N LEU A 140 6.78 13.63 -5.35
CA LEU A 140 7.57 13.27 -4.16
C LEU A 140 7.19 14.10 -2.91
N LYS A 141 6.88 15.39 -3.08
CA LYS A 141 6.49 16.31 -2.01
C LYS A 141 5.22 15.91 -1.27
N ASP A 142 4.35 15.13 -1.91
CA ASP A 142 3.10 14.66 -1.29
C ASP A 142 3.38 13.54 -0.25
N TYR A 143 4.63 13.07 -0.15
CA TYR A 143 5.05 11.92 0.67
C TYR A 143 6.24 12.26 1.59
N GLU A 144 6.40 13.52 1.96
CA GLU A 144 7.46 14.00 2.86
C GLU A 144 7.38 13.39 4.27
N ASP A 145 6.28 12.77 4.68
CA ASP A 145 6.08 12.10 5.97
C ASP A 145 6.40 10.59 5.94
N VAL A 146 6.44 9.97 4.76
CA VAL A 146 6.74 8.54 4.58
C VAL A 146 8.16 8.18 5.03
N ASN A 147 8.33 7.32 6.03
CA ASN A 147 9.65 6.92 6.54
C ASN A 147 9.94 5.42 6.41
N VAL A 148 8.96 4.63 5.96
CA VAL A 148 9.14 3.24 5.55
C VAL A 148 8.57 3.08 4.16
N ILE A 149 9.40 2.72 3.18
CA ILE A 149 8.97 2.53 1.79
C ILE A 149 8.98 1.04 1.49
N VAL A 150 7.84 0.46 1.16
CA VAL A 150 7.72 -0.94 0.74
C VAL A 150 7.44 -0.98 -0.75
N ALA A 151 8.32 -1.64 -1.51
CA ALA A 151 8.26 -1.67 -2.96
C ALA A 151 8.31 -3.09 -3.49
N LYS A 152 7.34 -3.46 -4.33
CA LYS A 152 7.40 -4.73 -5.06
C LYS A 152 8.26 -4.55 -6.30
N VAL A 153 9.31 -5.36 -6.43
CA VAL A 153 10.20 -5.31 -7.59
C VAL A 153 9.70 -6.25 -8.68
N PRO A 154 9.47 -5.76 -9.91
CA PRO A 154 9.11 -6.62 -11.03
C PRO A 154 10.29 -7.55 -11.39
N CYS A 155 9.96 -8.82 -11.64
CA CYS A 155 10.86 -9.79 -12.26
C CYS A 155 10.46 -9.98 -13.70
N VAL A 156 11.36 -9.69 -14.63
CA VAL A 156 11.13 -9.86 -16.07
C VAL A 156 12.37 -10.48 -16.70
N GLU A 157 12.20 -11.12 -17.84
CA GLU A 157 13.26 -11.90 -18.51
C GLU A 157 14.50 -11.08 -18.88
N GLU A 158 14.37 -9.74 -19.01
CA GLU A 158 15.47 -8.83 -19.33
C GLU A 158 16.48 -8.64 -18.18
N GLY A 159 16.21 -9.23 -17.01
CA GLY A 159 17.17 -9.38 -15.90
C GLY A 159 17.64 -8.04 -15.32
N ILE A 160 18.93 -7.72 -15.50
CA ILE A 160 19.55 -6.48 -15.00
C ILE A 160 19.16 -5.28 -15.89
N ARG A 161 18.81 -5.52 -17.15
CA ARG A 161 18.50 -4.47 -18.15
C ARG A 161 17.02 -4.13 -18.25
N ASP A 162 16.26 -4.39 -17.19
CA ASP A 162 14.84 -4.12 -17.18
C ASP A 162 14.55 -2.65 -16.81
N VAL A 163 13.91 -1.93 -17.74
CA VAL A 163 13.61 -0.50 -17.60
C VAL A 163 12.55 -0.24 -16.51
N PHE A 164 11.57 -1.14 -16.34
CA PHE A 164 10.53 -0.95 -15.33
C PHE A 164 11.06 -1.22 -13.92
N ARG A 165 11.93 -2.23 -13.76
CA ARG A 165 12.69 -2.49 -12.54
C ARG A 165 13.56 -1.29 -12.18
N LEU A 166 14.25 -0.72 -13.16
CA LEU A 166 15.00 0.52 -12.98
C LEU A 166 14.08 1.66 -12.51
N GLN A 167 12.90 1.80 -13.11
CA GLN A 167 11.93 2.84 -12.72
C GLN A 167 11.50 2.69 -11.26
N VAL A 168 11.11 1.48 -10.85
CA VAL A 168 10.72 1.22 -9.45
C VAL A 168 11.85 1.57 -8.49
N ASN A 169 13.09 1.16 -8.79
CA ASN A 169 14.24 1.47 -7.92
C ASN A 169 14.51 2.98 -7.85
N LEU A 170 14.38 3.69 -8.98
CA LEU A 170 14.54 5.14 -9.05
C LEU A 170 13.45 5.91 -8.31
N VAL A 171 12.20 5.48 -8.41
CA VAL A 171 11.08 6.03 -7.62
C VAL A 171 11.35 5.87 -6.14
N VAL A 172 11.71 4.67 -5.71
CA VAL A 172 12.00 4.37 -4.29
C VAL A 172 13.18 5.17 -3.78
N ALA A 173 14.25 5.31 -4.57
CA ALA A 173 15.42 6.08 -4.19
C ALA A 173 15.10 7.58 -4.03
N ASN A 174 14.36 8.16 -4.98
CA ASN A 174 13.94 9.55 -4.91
C ASN A 174 12.98 9.80 -3.74
N LEU A 175 12.03 8.89 -3.48
CA LEU A 175 11.18 8.97 -2.28
C LEU A 175 12.02 8.93 -1.01
N ALA A 176 12.97 7.99 -0.88
CA ALA A 176 13.81 7.88 0.31
C ALA A 176 14.63 9.16 0.56
N VAL A 177 15.15 9.77 -0.51
CA VAL A 177 15.84 11.07 -0.43
C VAL A 177 14.87 12.18 -0.04
N GLU A 178 13.72 12.33 -0.68
CA GLU A 178 12.80 13.43 -0.34
C GLU A 178 12.27 13.30 1.09
N SER A 179 11.84 12.11 1.46
CA SER A 179 11.37 11.76 2.80
C SER A 179 12.44 12.02 3.88
N GLY A 180 13.71 11.73 3.61
CA GLY A 180 14.79 11.88 4.59
C GLY A 180 15.10 13.28 5.06
N TRP A 181 14.75 14.29 4.26
CA TRP A 181 15.24 15.65 4.39
C TRP A 181 14.14 16.55 4.95
N VAL A 182 13.96 16.51 6.27
CA VAL A 182 13.00 17.38 6.97
C VAL A 182 13.51 18.82 7.01
N THR A 183 12.58 19.76 6.87
CA THR A 183 12.76 21.20 6.64
C THR A 183 13.83 21.91 7.49
N THR A 184 14.81 22.49 6.78
CA THR A 184 15.54 23.76 7.03
C THR A 184 16.37 24.04 8.30
N LEU A 185 16.34 23.25 9.37
CA LEU A 185 17.10 23.62 10.59
C LEU A 185 17.93 22.52 11.26
N GLU A 186 17.72 21.25 10.91
CA GLU A 186 18.47 20.14 11.50
C GLU A 186 19.45 19.57 10.47
N ARG A 187 20.73 19.49 10.84
CA ARG A 187 21.76 18.82 10.01
C ARG A 187 21.58 17.29 9.98
N ASP A 188 20.55 16.79 10.64
CA ASP A 188 20.31 15.37 10.84
C ASP A 188 19.21 14.90 9.89
N THR A 189 19.59 14.04 8.94
CA THR A 189 18.63 13.35 8.07
C THR A 189 17.81 12.37 8.91
N ARG A 190 16.48 12.36 8.76
CA ARG A 190 15.66 11.33 9.42
C ARG A 190 16.01 9.96 8.87
N LYS A 191 15.90 8.92 9.69
CA LYS A 191 16.06 7.53 9.22
C LYS A 191 14.90 7.18 8.31
N VAL A 192 15.22 6.62 7.15
CA VAL A 192 14.25 6.02 6.23
C VAL A 192 14.62 4.56 6.05
N TYR A 193 13.62 3.68 6.07
CA TYR A 193 13.78 2.26 5.78
C TYR A 193 13.15 1.95 4.44
N VAL A 194 13.82 1.09 3.66
CA VAL A 194 13.33 0.65 2.36
C VAL A 194 13.22 -0.87 2.38
N VAL A 195 12.07 -1.40 1.96
CA VAL A 195 11.77 -2.82 1.90
C VAL A 195 11.45 -3.19 0.47
N PHE A 196 12.35 -3.95 -0.17
CA PHE A 196 12.06 -4.54 -1.46
C PHE A 196 11.44 -5.91 -1.29
N VAL A 197 10.34 -6.15 -2.00
CA VAL A 197 9.61 -7.41 -2.02
C VAL A 197 9.73 -8.04 -3.41
N GLY A 198 10.21 -9.28 -3.46
CA GLY A 198 10.32 -10.07 -4.69
C GLY A 198 11.69 -10.73 -4.83
N SER A 199 11.74 -11.81 -5.59
CA SER A 199 12.94 -12.64 -5.78
C SER A 199 14.08 -11.93 -6.54
N CYS A 200 13.78 -10.94 -7.38
CA CYS A 200 14.80 -10.21 -8.14
C CYS A 200 15.61 -9.21 -7.31
N GLY A 201 15.09 -8.80 -6.15
CA GLY A 201 15.73 -7.80 -5.28
C GLY A 201 15.96 -6.43 -5.95
N PRO A 202 16.48 -5.45 -5.20
CA PRO A 202 16.77 -4.13 -5.75
C PRO A 202 17.94 -4.15 -6.75
N MET A 203 18.17 -3.01 -7.40
CA MET A 203 19.39 -2.77 -8.17
C MET A 203 20.50 -2.32 -7.22
N VAL A 204 21.53 -3.15 -7.07
CA VAL A 204 22.62 -2.95 -6.08
C VAL A 204 23.48 -1.73 -6.38
N GLU A 205 23.46 -1.25 -7.62
CA GLU A 205 24.08 0.00 -8.05
C GLU A 205 23.44 1.23 -7.38
N ILE A 206 22.15 1.13 -7.03
CA ILE A 206 21.38 2.17 -6.33
C ILE A 206 21.33 1.87 -4.82
N PHE A 207 21.02 0.62 -4.45
CA PHE A 207 20.92 0.19 -3.05
C PHE A 207 22.09 -0.70 -2.66
N ARG A 208 23.11 -0.09 -2.07
CA ARG A 208 24.39 -0.75 -1.76
C ARG A 208 24.22 -1.86 -0.73
N CYS A 209 24.98 -2.93 -0.86
CA CYS A 209 24.99 -4.04 0.10
C CYS A 209 25.36 -3.62 1.52
N ASP A 210 26.18 -2.58 1.69
CA ASP A 210 26.59 -2.06 3.01
C ASP A 210 25.41 -1.45 3.79
N ASP A 211 24.36 -1.02 3.07
CA ASP A 211 23.16 -0.43 3.65
C ASP A 211 22.06 -1.50 3.94
N LEU A 212 22.31 -2.78 3.60
CA LEU A 212 21.38 -3.90 3.81
C LEU A 212 21.38 -4.31 5.29
N LEU A 213 20.19 -4.29 5.91
CA LEU A 213 20.00 -4.74 7.29
C LEU A 213 19.71 -6.24 7.38
N ILE A 214 18.81 -6.72 6.54
CA ILE A 214 18.42 -8.14 6.51
C ILE A 214 17.84 -8.51 5.14
N GLN A 215 18.14 -9.73 4.71
CA GLN A 215 17.46 -10.39 3.61
C GLN A 215 16.82 -11.67 4.15
N GLU A 216 15.50 -11.79 4.02
CA GLU A 216 14.74 -12.97 4.45
C GLU A 216 13.72 -13.36 3.39
N GLY A 217 13.95 -14.50 2.73
CA GLY A 217 13.10 -14.94 1.62
C GLY A 217 13.06 -13.91 0.50
N GLU A 218 11.87 -13.37 0.22
CA GLU A 218 11.65 -12.35 -0.81
C GLU A 218 11.77 -10.91 -0.29
N TYR A 219 12.12 -10.71 0.98
CA TYR A 219 12.19 -9.39 1.61
C TYR A 219 13.64 -8.94 1.77
N TRP A 220 13.94 -7.74 1.29
CA TRP A 220 15.22 -7.09 1.47
C TRP A 220 15.02 -5.76 2.18
N VAL A 221 15.55 -5.61 3.39
CA VAL A 221 15.39 -4.41 4.21
C VAL A 221 16.69 -3.63 4.22
N TYR A 222 16.61 -2.37 3.81
CA TYR A 222 17.72 -1.42 3.78
C TYR A 222 17.47 -0.26 4.72
N GLN A 223 18.56 0.28 5.26
CA GLN A 223 18.62 1.62 5.83
C GLN A 223 19.64 2.41 5.02
N PRO A 224 19.23 3.01 3.89
CA PRO A 224 20.16 3.69 2.99
C PRO A 224 20.83 4.90 3.63
N ASP A 225 22.10 5.12 3.29
CA ASP A 225 22.76 6.42 3.51
C ASP A 225 22.18 7.45 2.52
N LEU A 226 21.33 8.33 3.04
CA LEU A 226 20.60 9.31 2.24
C LEU A 226 21.51 10.35 1.61
N ASN A 227 22.71 10.59 2.14
CA ASN A 227 23.68 11.47 1.49
C ASN A 227 24.25 10.79 0.25
N SER A 228 24.71 9.55 0.37
CA SER A 228 25.21 8.77 -0.77
C SER A 228 24.13 8.61 -1.84
N LEU A 229 22.90 8.26 -1.43
CA LEU A 229 21.77 8.06 -2.33
C LEU A 229 21.39 9.37 -3.05
N LYS A 230 21.36 10.51 -2.34
CA LYS A 230 21.12 11.83 -2.95
C LYS A 230 22.18 12.20 -3.98
N HIS A 231 23.45 11.94 -3.69
CA HIS A 231 24.53 12.18 -4.67
C HIS A 231 24.33 11.32 -5.91
N GLN A 232 23.90 10.07 -5.79
CA GLN A 232 23.57 9.23 -6.96
C GLN A 232 22.38 9.78 -7.75
N MET A 233 21.32 10.25 -7.08
CA MET A 233 20.09 10.73 -7.75
C MET A 233 20.28 12.06 -8.52
N VAL A 234 21.36 12.81 -8.27
CA VAL A 234 21.68 14.02 -9.05
C VAL A 234 22.62 13.76 -10.22
N MET A 235 23.14 12.53 -10.37
CA MET A 235 24.05 12.18 -11.46
C MET A 235 23.30 12.02 -12.79
N PRO A 236 23.93 12.37 -13.93
CA PRO A 236 23.39 12.08 -15.26
C PRO A 236 23.08 10.59 -15.41
N GLY A 237 21.90 10.25 -15.93
CA GLY A 237 21.43 8.86 -16.09
C GLY A 237 20.49 8.35 -14.99
N TYR A 238 20.44 9.02 -13.83
CA TYR A 238 19.43 8.80 -12.81
C TYR A 238 18.43 9.96 -12.90
N ALA A 239 17.21 9.67 -13.34
CA ALA A 239 16.24 10.68 -13.73
C ALA A 239 15.95 11.68 -12.59
N LYS A 240 15.97 12.98 -12.91
CA LYS A 240 15.36 14.00 -12.03
C LYS A 240 13.85 13.84 -12.08
N ALA A 241 13.19 13.98 -10.93
CA ALA A 241 11.77 14.34 -10.90
C ALA A 241 11.58 15.57 -11.80
N GLY A 242 10.63 15.50 -12.75
CA GLY A 242 10.29 16.62 -13.61
C GLY A 242 10.05 17.85 -12.74
N THR A 243 10.98 18.80 -12.79
CA THR A 243 10.81 20.10 -12.13
C THR A 243 9.77 20.86 -12.94
N HIS A 244 8.49 20.59 -12.70
CA HIS A 244 7.45 21.55 -13.00
C HIS A 244 7.59 22.69 -11.99
N PHE A 245 8.42 23.68 -12.32
CA PHE A 245 8.21 25.02 -11.80
C PHE A 245 6.94 25.56 -12.46
N SER A 246 5.90 25.75 -11.65
CA SER A 246 4.75 26.59 -11.96
C SER A 246 4.48 27.47 -10.75
#